data_AF-A0A1A2D618-F1
#
_entry.id   AF-A0A1A2D618-F1
#
_cell.length_a   1.000
_cell.length_b   1.000
_cell.length_c   1.000
_cell.angle_alpha   90.00
_cell.angle_beta   90.00
_cell.angle_gamma   90.00
#
_symmetry.space_group_name_H-M   'P 1'
#
loop_
_entity.id
_entity.type
_entity.pdbx_description
1 polymer ?
#
loop_
_entity_poly.entity_id
_entity_poly.type
_entity_poly.pdbx_seq_one_letter_code
_entity_poly.pdbx_strand_id
1 'polypeptide(L)' 'MSDSEGLPDDVPVADAVEQQRAASEPVLDEEAGVDSQPNPPLEASPADWQEQLEAVEIDPEDDAATE' A
#
# COMPACT_ATOMS: atom_id res chain seq x y z
N MET A 1 -21.91 -19.50 5.89
CA MET A 1 -20.48 -19.67 6.15
C MET A 1 -20.28 -19.24 7.59
N SER A 2 -20.13 -20.21 8.50
CA SER A 2 -19.94 -19.97 9.93
C SER A 2 -18.73 -20.78 10.33
N ASP A 3 -17.58 -20.10 10.45
CA ASP A 3 -16.37 -20.63 11.07
C ASP A 3 -15.76 -19.48 11.88
N SER A 4 -16.31 -19.28 13.07
CA SER A 4 -15.79 -18.34 14.07
C SER A 4 -15.99 -18.92 15.48
N GLU A 5 -16.07 -20.25 15.58
CA GLU A 5 -16.65 -20.94 16.73
C GLU A 5 -15.60 -21.49 17.71
N GLY A 6 -14.45 -20.82 17.90
CA GLY A 6 -13.46 -21.39 18.83
C GLY A 6 -12.25 -20.60 19.26
N LEU A 7 -11.92 -19.46 18.64
CA LEU A 7 -10.84 -18.61 19.15
C LEU A 7 -11.44 -17.30 19.66
N PRO A 8 -11.28 -16.95 20.95
CA PRO A 8 -11.61 -15.62 21.40
C PRO A 8 -10.76 -14.61 20.63
N ASP A 9 -11.37 -13.54 20.14
CA ASP A 9 -10.72 -12.38 19.49
C ASP A 9 -9.88 -11.56 20.50
N ASP A 10 -9.36 -12.20 21.54
CA ASP A 10 -8.54 -11.61 22.58
C ASP A 10 -7.09 -11.92 22.27
N VAL A 11 -6.35 -10.89 21.85
CA VAL A 11 -4.89 -10.97 21.75
C VAL A 11 -4.32 -11.19 23.16
N PRO A 12 -3.33 -12.09 23.34
CA PRO A 12 -2.73 -12.29 24.66
C PRO A 12 -2.23 -10.98 25.26
N VAL A 13 -2.40 -10.80 26.58
CA VAL A 13 -2.02 -9.56 27.28
C VAL A 13 -0.57 -9.14 26.99
N ALA A 14 0.35 -10.08 26.83
CA ALA A 14 1.74 -9.79 26.48
C ALA A 14 1.87 -9.16 25.08
N ASP A 15 1.11 -9.65 24.11
CA ASP A 15 1.06 -9.15 22.74
C ASP A 15 0.41 -7.76 22.70
N ALA A 16 -0.70 -7.58 23.42
CA ALA A 16 -1.36 -6.27 23.55
C ALA A 16 -0.43 -5.20 24.14
N VAL A 17 0.36 -5.56 25.17
CA VAL A 17 1.34 -4.65 25.78
C VAL A 17 2.47 -4.31 24.80
N GLU A 18 2.89 -5.26 23.97
CA GLU A 18 3.92 -5.04 22.95
C GLU A 18 3.41 -4.14 21.81
N GLN A 19 2.16 -4.31 21.38
CA GLN A 19 1.50 -3.46 20.38
C GLN A 19 1.24 -2.04 20.89
N GLN A 20 1.04 -1.87 22.19
CA GLN A 20 0.91 -0.57 22.86
C GLN A 20 2.26 0.11 23.11
N ARG A 21 3.37 -0.57 22.86
CA ARG A 21 4.70 0.00 23.03
C ARG A 21 4.88 1.11 22.01
N ALA A 22 5.30 2.28 22.47
CA ALA A 22 5.68 3.36 21.57
C ALA A 22 6.75 2.83 20.60
N ALA A 23 6.53 3.04 19.30
CA ALA A 23 7.54 2.77 18.30
C ALA A 23 8.81 3.54 18.70
N SER A 24 9.84 2.79 19.12
CA SER A 24 11.05 3.40 19.65
C SER A 24 11.84 3.98 18.49
N GLU A 25 12.11 5.27 18.60
CA GLU A 25 12.89 6.10 17.68
C GLU A 25 12.29 6.25 16.28
N PRO A 26 12.34 7.46 15.69
CA PRO A 26 12.05 7.59 14.27
C PRO A 26 13.08 6.77 13.52
N VAL A 27 12.65 5.67 12.90
CA VAL A 27 13.43 5.02 11.86
C VAL A 27 13.68 6.10 10.83
N LEU A 28 14.94 6.47 10.65
CA LEU A 28 15.35 7.32 9.54
C LEU A 28 14.90 6.58 8.30
N ASP A 29 13.88 7.12 7.63
CA ASP A 29 13.38 6.53 6.40
C ASP A 29 14.48 6.68 5.35
N GLU A 30 15.27 5.63 5.18
CA GLU A 30 16.34 5.54 4.17
C GLU A 30 15.75 5.70 2.75
N GLU A 31 14.44 5.56 2.59
CA GLU A 31 13.72 5.78 1.34
C GLU A 31 13.25 7.24 1.14
N ALA A 32 13.30 8.09 2.18
CA ALA A 32 12.86 9.50 2.11
C ALA A 32 13.69 10.37 1.13
N GLY A 33 14.83 9.86 0.66
CA GLY A 33 15.70 10.50 -0.32
C GLY A 33 15.60 9.93 -1.74
N VAL A 34 14.74 8.95 -2.00
CA VAL A 34 14.47 8.47 -3.35
C VAL A 34 13.64 9.53 -4.06
N ASP A 35 14.31 10.36 -4.87
CA ASP A 35 13.65 11.22 -5.84
C ASP A 35 12.60 10.37 -6.57
N SER A 36 11.33 10.78 -6.49
CA SER A 36 10.14 10.01 -6.88
C SER A 36 10.05 9.67 -8.37
N GLN A 37 11.18 9.64 -9.07
CA GLN A 37 11.27 9.06 -10.39
C GLN A 37 10.90 7.58 -10.25
N PRO A 38 9.75 7.16 -10.81
CA PRO A 38 9.22 5.84 -10.55
C PRO A 38 10.10 4.84 -11.29
N ASN A 39 11.08 4.26 -10.59
CA ASN A 39 11.76 3.10 -11.12
C ASN A 39 10.70 2.03 -11.36
N PRO A 40 10.71 1.37 -12.53
CA PRO A 40 9.77 0.30 -12.80
C PRO A 40 9.90 -0.78 -11.71
N PRO A 41 8.80 -1.41 -11.28
CA PRO A 41 8.88 -2.59 -10.42
C PRO A 41 9.74 -3.66 -11.10
N LEU A 42 10.41 -4.50 -10.30
CA LEU A 42 11.35 -5.51 -10.82
C LEU A 42 10.69 -6.50 -11.79
N GLU A 43 9.38 -6.67 -11.69
CA GLU A 43 8.57 -7.53 -12.55
C GLU A 43 8.26 -6.90 -13.92
N ALA A 44 8.37 -5.58 -14.05
CA ALA A 44 8.10 -4.84 -15.28
C ALA A 44 9.39 -4.47 -16.02
N SER A 45 9.35 -4.62 -17.33
CA SER A 45 10.35 -4.01 -18.21
C SER A 45 10.26 -2.47 -18.13
N PRO A 46 11.37 -1.74 -18.26
CA PRO A 46 11.31 -0.27 -18.34
C PRO A 46 10.38 0.23 -19.46
N ALA A 47 10.30 -0.48 -20.59
CA ALA A 47 9.44 -0.08 -21.69
C ALA A 47 7.94 -0.19 -21.32
N ASP A 48 7.54 -1.32 -20.74
CA ASP A 48 6.17 -1.58 -20.31
C ASP A 48 5.72 -0.57 -19.25
N TRP A 49 6.62 -0.23 -18.32
CA TRP A 49 6.36 0.79 -17.32
C TRP A 49 6.15 2.19 -17.92
N GLN A 50 6.94 2.56 -18.93
CA GLN A 50 6.77 3.83 -19.62
C GLN A 50 5.42 3.91 -20.36
N GLU A 51 4.94 2.80 -20.94
CA GLU A 51 3.63 2.73 -21.59
C GLU A 51 2.49 2.90 -20.56
N GLN A 52 2.64 2.36 -19.35
CA GLN A 52 1.64 2.53 -18.28
C GLN A 52 1.55 3.96 -17.75
N LEU A 53 2.63 4.73 -17.80
CA LEU A 53 2.66 6.14 -17.39
C LEU A 53 2.18 7.11 -18.48
N GLU A 54 1.94 6.61 -19.69
CA GLU A 54 1.41 7.42 -20.78
C GLU A 54 -0.02 7.88 -20.46
N ALA A 55 -0.28 9.18 -20.61
CA ALA A 55 -1.61 9.72 -20.36
C ALA A 55 -2.59 9.21 -21.44
N VAL A 56 -3.62 8.49 -21.01
CA VAL A 56 -4.70 8.04 -21.88
C VAL A 56 -5.75 9.15 -21.99
N GLU A 57 -6.17 9.48 -23.21
CA GLU A 57 -7.29 10.39 -23.44
C GLU A 57 -8.60 9.72 -23.01
N ILE A 58 -9.20 10.21 -21.94
CA ILE A 58 -10.52 9.75 -21.47
C ILE A 58 -11.62 10.56 -22.17
N ASP A 59 -12.64 9.87 -22.67
CA ASP A 59 -13.78 10.54 -23.32
C ASP A 59 -14.60 11.33 -22.27
N PRO A 60 -15.02 12.58 -22.57
CA PRO A 60 -15.83 13.38 -21.65
C PRO A 60 -17.17 12.74 -21.24
N GLU A 61 -17.70 11.78 -22.00
CA GLU A 61 -18.90 11.02 -21.62
C GLU A 61 -18.62 9.97 -20.53
N ASP A 62 -17.38 9.48 -20.43
CA ASP A 62 -16.92 8.52 -19.42
C ASP A 62 -16.67 9.20 -18.06
N ASP A 63 -16.18 10.46 -18.08
CA ASP A 63 -15.98 11.30 -16.89
C ASP A 63 -17.31 11.64 -16.19
N ALA A 64 -18.40 11.81 -16.95
CA ALA A 64 -19.71 12.16 -16.44
C ALA A 64 -20.50 10.98 -15.83
N ALA A 65 -20.05 9.74 -15.99
CA ALA A 65 -20.74 8.55 -15.51
C ALA A 65 -20.39 8.16 -14.06
N THR A 66 -19.49 8.91 -13.41
CA THR A 66 -19.02 8.68 -12.03
C THR A 66 -19.64 9.67 -11.04
N GLU A 67 -20.98 9.73 -10.95
CA GLU A 67 -21.68 10.41 -9.83
C GLU A 67 -22.96 9.68 -9.40
#